data_AF-A0AAW7AJ68-F1
#
_entry.id   AF-A0AAW7AJ68-F1
#
_cell.length_a   1.000
_cell.length_b   1.000
_cell.length_c   1.000
_cell.angle_alpha   90.00
_cell.angle_beta   90.00
_cell.angle_gamma   90.00
#
_symmetry.space_group_name_H-M   'P 1'
#
loop_
_entity.id
_entity.type
_entity.pdbx_description
1 polymer ?
#
loop_
_entity_poly.entity_id
_entity_poly.type
_entity_poly.pdbx_seq_one_letter_code
_entity_poly.pdbx_strand_id
1 'polypeptide(L)'
;MDLACNIVFTSGESLTLDGRDEISFLDEVPYIKKTYDGYDLKNDEVVYYEVLNNLTEHKFVGIKRKDLSDEMDFGGKIYAFEQYRNEGKDIEQRNEYLYVQTSAISTIAIYDQWQK
;
A
#
# COMPACT_ATOMS: atom_id res chain seq x y z
N MET A 1 -11.47 11.31 -1.03
CA MET A 1 -10.52 10.19 -1.09
C MET A 1 -11.33 8.98 -1.52
N ASP A 2 -11.06 8.44 -2.71
CA ASP A 2 -11.79 7.28 -3.21
C ASP A 2 -11.14 6.03 -2.62
N LEU A 3 -11.89 5.36 -1.75
CA LEU A 3 -11.47 4.10 -1.18
C LEU A 3 -11.31 3.06 -2.28
N ALA A 4 -10.11 2.47 -2.37
CA ALA A 4 -9.79 1.47 -3.38
C ALA A 4 -9.82 0.06 -2.79
N CYS A 5 -9.04 -0.19 -1.73
CA CYS A 5 -8.94 -1.50 -1.14
C CYS A 5 -8.61 -1.48 0.35
N ASN A 6 -8.77 -2.64 0.99
CA ASN A 6 -8.32 -2.93 2.34
C ASN A 6 -7.31 -4.08 2.29
N ILE A 7 -6.15 -3.91 2.93
CA ILE A 7 -5.24 -4.99 3.27
C ILE A 7 -5.71 -5.57 4.61
N VAL A 8 -6.14 -6.82 4.61
CA VAL A 8 -6.66 -7.51 5.80
C VAL A 8 -5.56 -8.38 6.38
N PHE A 9 -5.19 -8.13 7.64
CA PHE A 9 -4.15 -8.88 8.34
C PHE A 9 -4.71 -10.12 9.04
N THR A 10 -3.84 -11.08 9.30
CA THR A 10 -4.19 -12.31 10.04
C THR A 10 -4.56 -12.04 11.50
N SER A 11 -4.21 -10.87 12.05
CA SER A 11 -4.69 -10.39 13.35
C SER A 11 -6.18 -10.01 13.36
N GLY A 12 -6.80 -9.86 12.17
CA GLY A 12 -8.16 -9.34 12.01
C GLY A 12 -8.22 -7.82 11.85
N GLU A 13 -7.10 -7.12 12.02
CA GLU A 13 -6.98 -5.70 11.69
C GLU A 13 -6.97 -5.50 10.17
N SER A 14 -7.31 -4.29 9.71
CA SER A 14 -7.26 -3.94 8.30
C SER A 14 -6.67 -2.56 8.09
N LEU A 15 -5.90 -2.40 7.03
CA LEU A 15 -5.41 -1.12 6.55
C LEU A 15 -6.16 -0.71 5.29
N THR A 16 -6.72 0.50 5.33
CA THR A 16 -7.53 1.08 4.27
C THR A 16 -6.67 1.94 3.34
N LEU A 17 -6.68 1.60 2.05
CA LEU A 17 -5.90 2.25 1.01
C LEU A 17 -6.76 3.00 0.00
N ASP A 18 -6.32 4.19 -0.38
CA ASP A 18 -6.93 4.94 -1.47
C ASP A 18 -6.47 4.43 -2.84
N GLY A 19 -6.99 5.02 -3.91
CA GLY A 19 -6.63 4.60 -5.28
C GLY A 19 -5.19 4.92 -5.70
N ARG A 20 -4.49 5.83 -5.02
CA ARG A 20 -3.12 6.23 -5.40
C ARG A 20 -2.06 5.55 -4.54
N ASP A 21 -2.43 5.02 -3.40
CA ASP A 21 -1.55 4.27 -2.52
C ASP A 21 -0.90 3.10 -3.27
N GLU A 22 0.38 2.88 -3.00
CA GLU A 22 1.20 1.88 -3.68
C GLU A 22 1.33 0.61 -2.82
N ILE A 23 1.12 -0.54 -3.46
CA ILE A 23 1.38 -1.88 -2.91
C ILE A 23 2.54 -2.48 -3.71
N SER A 24 3.68 -2.62 -3.06
CA SER A 24 4.89 -3.21 -3.63
C SER A 24 5.16 -4.60 -3.07
N PHE A 25 5.68 -5.50 -3.91
CA PHE A 25 6.07 -6.85 -3.51
C PHE A 25 7.58 -7.03 -3.58
N LEU A 26 8.15 -7.70 -2.56
CA LEU A 26 9.59 -7.83 -2.38
C LEU A 26 9.97 -9.24 -1.87
N ASP A 27 11.09 -9.75 -2.35
CA ASP A 27 11.72 -10.97 -1.79
C ASP A 27 12.69 -10.63 -0.64
N GLU A 28 13.22 -9.41 -0.65
CA GLU A 28 14.14 -8.85 0.32
C GLU A 28 13.92 -7.33 0.40
N VAL A 29 13.87 -6.79 1.61
CA VAL A 29 13.76 -5.33 1.82
C VAL A 29 15.15 -4.68 1.64
N PRO A 30 15.30 -3.59 0.87
CA PRO A 30 14.27 -2.75 0.26
C PRO A 30 14.06 -2.97 -1.26
N TYR A 31 14.41 -4.13 -1.81
CA TYR A 31 14.44 -4.37 -3.25
C TYR A 31 13.05 -4.73 -3.83
N ILE A 32 12.40 -3.73 -4.41
CA ILE A 32 11.07 -3.86 -5.02
C ILE A 32 11.12 -4.70 -6.31
N LYS A 33 10.23 -5.69 -6.42
CA LYS A 33 10.04 -6.54 -7.61
C LYS A 33 8.88 -6.09 -8.48
N LYS A 34 7.74 -5.83 -7.86
CA LYS A 34 6.50 -5.39 -8.50
C LYS A 34 5.84 -4.31 -7.67
N THR A 35 5.11 -3.41 -8.32
CA THR A 35 4.34 -2.34 -7.67
C THR A 35 3.03 -2.16 -8.42
N TYR A 36 1.96 -1.95 -7.66
CA TYR A 36 0.62 -1.64 -8.14
C TYR A 36 0.06 -0.48 -7.33
N ASP A 37 -0.85 0.29 -7.90
CA ASP A 37 -1.63 1.25 -7.12
C ASP A 37 -3.08 0.77 -6.89
N GLY A 38 -3.75 1.35 -5.90
CA GLY A 38 -5.12 0.95 -5.55
C GLY A 38 -6.12 1.05 -6.72
N TYR A 39 -5.93 1.99 -7.65
CA TYR A 39 -6.77 2.14 -8.83
C TYR A 39 -6.56 1.00 -9.83
N ASP A 40 -5.32 0.52 -10.02
CA ASP A 40 -5.05 -0.65 -10.85
C ASP A 40 -5.82 -1.87 -10.35
N LEU A 41 -5.79 -2.13 -9.03
CA LEU A 41 -6.52 -3.23 -8.40
C LEU A 41 -8.04 -3.08 -8.57
N LYS A 42 -8.56 -1.85 -8.45
CA LYS A 42 -9.99 -1.57 -8.52
C LYS A 42 -10.55 -1.72 -9.94
N ASN A 43 -9.77 -1.33 -10.95
CA ASN A 43 -10.25 -1.19 -12.32
C ASN A 43 -9.95 -2.42 -13.21
N ASP A 44 -8.98 -3.26 -12.84
CA ASP A 44 -8.59 -4.43 -13.64
C ASP A 44 -8.62 -5.73 -12.81
N GLU A 45 -9.53 -6.64 -13.18
CA GLU A 45 -9.68 -7.95 -12.54
C GLU A 45 -8.42 -8.82 -12.66
N VAL A 46 -7.71 -8.75 -13.81
CA VAL A 46 -6.48 -9.53 -14.03
C VAL A 46 -5.39 -9.04 -13.09
N VAL A 47 -5.25 -7.72 -12.94
CA VAL A 47 -4.29 -7.12 -12.01
C VAL A 47 -4.62 -7.49 -10.57
N TYR A 48 -5.90 -7.44 -10.18
CA TYR A 48 -6.32 -7.85 -8.85
C TYR A 48 -5.89 -9.29 -8.51
N TYR A 49 -6.11 -10.25 -9.42
CA TYR A 49 -5.67 -11.63 -9.19
C TYR A 49 -4.15 -11.78 -9.22
N GLU A 50 -3.44 -11.01 -10.04
CA GLU A 50 -1.98 -11.00 -10.01
C GLU A 50 -1.46 -10.54 -8.64
N VAL A 51 -2.04 -9.47 -8.08
CA VAL A 51 -1.72 -8.97 -6.74
C VAL A 51 -1.98 -10.03 -5.67
N LEU A 52 -3.10 -10.75 -5.73
CA LEU A 52 -3.37 -11.84 -4.79
C LEU A 52 -2.36 -12.99 -4.93
N ASN A 53 -1.96 -13.36 -6.14
CA ASN A 53 -0.95 -14.38 -6.36
C ASN A 53 0.43 -13.95 -5.83
N ASN A 54 0.79 -12.67 -6.01
CA ASN A 54 2.04 -12.10 -5.50
C ASN A 54 2.15 -12.18 -3.97
N LEU A 55 1.04 -12.24 -3.21
CA LEU A 55 1.09 -12.49 -1.76
C LEU A 55 1.68 -13.88 -1.42
N THR A 56 1.58 -14.84 -2.34
CA THR A 56 2.13 -16.19 -2.14
C THR A 56 3.54 -16.34 -2.72
N GLU A 57 3.89 -15.57 -3.75
CA GLU A 57 5.17 -15.67 -4.45
C GLU A 57 6.29 -14.89 -3.72
N HIS A 58 5.95 -13.77 -3.09
CA HIS A 58 6.90 -12.88 -2.46
C HIS A 58 6.85 -12.95 -0.93
N LYS A 59 7.92 -12.50 -0.26
CA LYS A 59 8.06 -12.59 1.20
C LYS A 59 7.52 -11.36 1.94
N PHE A 60 7.56 -10.20 1.28
CA PHE A 60 7.18 -8.93 1.88
C PHE A 60 6.29 -8.12 0.96
N VAL A 61 5.44 -7.32 1.59
CA VAL A 61 4.65 -6.26 0.98
C VAL A 61 5.12 -4.93 1.56
N GLY A 62 5.45 -3.98 0.70
CA GLY A 62 5.70 -2.59 1.05
C GLY A 62 4.48 -1.75 0.71
N ILE A 63 3.97 -0.99 1.67
CA ILE A 63 2.80 -0.12 1.49
C ILE A 63 3.25 1.31 1.63
N LYS A 64 2.86 2.16 0.69
CA LYS A 64 3.26 3.56 0.67
C LYS A 64 2.08 4.45 0.33
N ARG A 65 1.84 5.44 1.20
CA ARG A 65 0.81 6.46 1.00
C ARG A 65 1.27 7.43 -0.07
N LYS A 66 0.42 7.81 -1.03
CA LYS A 66 0.83 8.76 -2.07
C LYS A 66 0.34 10.20 -1.81
N ASP A 67 -0.68 10.36 -0.99
CA ASP A 67 -1.13 11.68 -0.56
C ASP A 67 -0.19 12.24 0.52
N LEU A 68 0.21 13.51 0.34
CA LEU A 68 1.11 14.25 1.23
C LEU A 68 0.49 14.54 2.60
N SER A 69 -0.84 14.51 2.66
CA SER A 69 -1.61 14.77 3.88
C SER A 69 -2.04 13.52 4.62
N ASP A 70 -1.76 12.34 4.06
CA ASP A 70 -2.19 11.07 4.64
C ASP A 70 -1.14 10.49 5.57
N GLU A 71 -1.57 10.23 6.80
CA GLU A 71 -0.82 9.50 7.80
C GLU A 71 -1.38 8.09 7.95
N MET A 72 -0.50 7.11 8.13
CA MET A 72 -0.85 5.73 8.40
C MET A 72 -0.28 5.32 9.75
N ASP A 73 -1.15 5.06 10.74
CA ASP A 73 -0.74 4.45 12.00
C ASP A 73 -0.77 2.93 11.87
N PHE A 74 0.35 2.28 12.12
CA PHE A 74 0.43 0.83 12.20
C PHE A 74 1.36 0.39 13.33
N GLY A 75 0.83 -0.42 14.26
CA GLY A 75 1.60 -0.92 15.41
C GLY A 75 2.13 0.18 16.34
N GLY A 76 1.47 1.36 16.36
CA GLY A 76 1.89 2.51 17.17
C GLY A 76 3.00 3.35 16.53
N LYS A 77 3.34 3.09 15.26
CA LYS A 77 4.22 3.94 14.45
C LYS A 77 3.41 4.65 13.38
N ILE A 78 3.64 5.95 13.24
CA ILE A 78 3.07 6.77 12.17
C ILE A 78 4.01 6.70 10.95
N TYR A 79 3.46 6.28 9.83
CA TYR A 79 4.05 6.30 8.50
C TYR A 79 3.38 7.43 7.73
N ALA A 80 4.09 8.53 7.53
CA ALA A 80 3.56 9.72 6.89
C ALA A 80 4.55 10.27 5.87
N PHE A 81 4.04 11.12 5.00
CA PHE A 81 4.88 11.95 4.15
C PHE A 81 5.48 13.09 5.00
N GLU A 82 6.81 13.15 5.12
CA GLU A 82 7.47 14.28 5.79
C GLU A 82 7.71 15.43 4.79
N GLN A 83 6.88 16.48 4.86
CA GLN A 83 7.15 17.76 4.20
C GLN A 83 7.89 18.71 5.15
N TYR A 84 9.17 18.96 4.90
CA TYR A 84 9.89 20.07 5.52
C TYR A 84 9.85 21.30 4.59
N ARG A 85 9.18 22.37 5.02
CA ARG A 85 9.31 23.69 4.41
C ARG A 85 10.49 24.42 5.03
N ASN A 86 11.60 24.52 4.29
CA ASN A 86 12.71 25.39 4.66
C ASN A 86 12.87 26.48 3.60
N GLU A 87 12.65 27.75 4.00
CA GLU A 87 13.04 28.96 3.27
C GLU A 87 12.76 28.95 1.75
N GLY A 88 11.53 28.60 1.36
CA GLY A 88 11.08 28.69 -0.04
C GLY A 88 11.51 27.54 -0.95
N LYS A 89 12.01 26.44 -0.40
CA LYS A 89 12.14 25.16 -1.10
C LYS A 89 11.27 24.12 -0.42
N ASP A 90 10.29 23.60 -1.15
CA ASP A 90 9.57 22.39 -0.73
C ASP A 90 10.56 21.23 -0.90
N ILE A 91 11.13 20.75 0.21
CA ILE A 91 12.00 19.58 0.21
C ILE A 91 11.13 18.40 0.63
N GLU A 92 10.63 17.65 -0.35
CA GLU A 92 10.00 16.34 -0.13
C GLU A 92 11.07 15.40 0.43
N GLN A 93 11.10 15.17 1.75
CA GLN A 93 12.21 14.46 2.36
C GLN A 93 12.01 12.96 2.37
N ARG A 94 10.87 12.43 2.83
CA ARG A 94 10.66 10.98 2.93
C ARG A 94 9.20 10.59 2.84
N ASN A 95 8.96 9.52 2.09
CA ASN A 95 7.74 8.76 2.09
C ASN A 95 8.11 7.33 2.47
N GLU A 96 7.92 6.98 3.75
CA GLU A 96 8.39 5.72 4.32
C GLU A 96 7.43 4.57 3.97
N TYR A 97 7.98 3.46 3.49
CA TYR A 97 7.21 2.24 3.29
C TYR A 97 6.91 1.57 4.64
N LEU A 98 5.66 1.18 4.84
CA LEU A 98 5.33 0.13 5.80
C LEU A 98 5.65 -1.22 5.15
N TYR A 99 6.67 -1.91 5.68
CA TYR A 99 6.99 -3.27 5.26
C TYR A 99 6.30 -4.28 6.16
N VAL A 100 5.56 -5.20 5.55
CA VAL A 100 4.87 -6.29 6.23
C VAL A 100 5.28 -7.62 5.59
N GLN A 101 5.39 -8.69 6.38
CA GLN A 101 5.53 -10.03 5.83
C GLN A 101 4.23 -10.46 5.16
N THR A 102 4.31 -11.06 3.97
CA THR A 102 3.12 -11.55 3.26
C THR A 102 2.33 -12.56 4.08
N SER A 103 2.99 -13.36 4.92
CA SER A 103 2.35 -14.30 5.86
C SER A 103 1.47 -13.63 6.92
N ALA A 104 1.64 -12.32 7.17
CA ALA A 104 0.78 -11.57 8.08
C ALA A 104 -0.47 -11.00 7.37
N ILE A 105 -0.55 -11.08 6.04
CA ILE A 105 -1.69 -10.62 5.25
C ILE A 105 -2.59 -11.83 4.96
N SER A 106 -3.85 -11.74 5.37
CA SER A 106 -4.86 -12.74 5.05
C SER A 106 -5.39 -12.57 3.63
N THR A 107 -5.69 -11.34 3.21
CA THR A 107 -6.21 -11.04 1.87
C THR A 107 -6.16 -9.54 1.58
N ILE A 108 -6.41 -9.16 0.33
CA ILE A 108 -6.65 -7.78 -0.10
C ILE A 108 -8.06 -7.72 -0.68
N ALA A 109 -8.91 -6.83 -0.16
CA ALA A 109 -10.31 -6.70 -0.57
C ALA A 109 -10.58 -5.34 -1.22
N ILE A 110 -11.20 -5.30 -2.39
CA ILE A 110 -11.52 -4.07 -3.14
C ILE A 110 -12.95 -3.57 -2.84
N TYR A 111 -13.13 -2.25 -2.72
CA TYR A 111 -14.34 -1.65 -2.12
C TYR A 111 -15.53 -1.47 -3.09
N ASP A 112 -15.32 -1.57 -4.39
CA ASP A 112 -16.37 -1.62 -5.43
C ASP A 112 -15.85 -2.45 -6.61
N GLN A 113 -16.15 -3.74 -6.66
CA GLN A 113 -15.66 -4.64 -7.71
C GLN A 113 -16.28 -4.30 -9.07
N TRP A 114 -15.42 -3.94 -10.02
CA TRP A 114 -15.64 -3.97 -11.49
C TRP A 114 -17.08 -3.66 -11.90
N GLN A 115 -17.48 -2.39 -11.75
CA GLN A 115 -18.78 -1.97 -12.27
C GLN A 115 -18.81 -2.15 -13.80
N LYS A 116 -19.79 -2.92 -14.29
CA LYS A 116 -20.04 -3.17 -15.71
C LYS A 116 -20.48 -1.91 -16.46
#